data_AF-A0A2A4LLX0-F1
#
_entry.id   AF-A0A2A4LLX0-F1
#
_cell.length_a   1.000
_cell.length_b   1.000
_cell.length_c   1.000
_cell.angle_alpha   90.00
_cell.angle_beta   90.00
_cell.angle_gamma   90.00
#
_symmetry.space_group_name_H-M   'P 1'
#
loop_
_entity.id
_entity.type
_entity.pdbx_description
1 polymer ?
#
loop_
_entity_poly.entity_id
_entity_poly.type
_entity_poly.pdbx_seq_one_letter_code
_entity_poly.pdbx_strand_id
1 'polypeptide(L)'
;MDNQINDFEDSILEQAEKRRVQDFDDLQNELGGNDVGRIMRFLSADARAHLIEKRTGKNLNGLNALEIMLLTNPEYARAYEGAMNALEDAEFATERALIKLEAKLETAKAGLQLSLDNAAELTDGTKVFSDKGNKFKNENGDIIDDDLATQIELQGNEPSYETYSEDKNSVQMLENSIYEVRVYQTDVLGNARARLSNTTSPESKENVMDIKDNIRSQRPELVRLEMQNEDLSKTIQNAQHFEISEPQI
;
A
#
# COMPACT_ATOMS: atom_id res chain seq x y z
N MET A 1 -24.50 31.65 72.57
CA MET A 1 -23.92 31.62 71.20
C MET A 1 -24.68 30.60 70.35
N ASP A 2 -26.00 30.48 70.52
CA ASP A 2 -26.80 29.43 69.85
C ASP A 2 -27.65 29.96 68.67
N ASN A 3 -27.66 31.27 68.43
CA ASN A 3 -28.42 31.88 67.32
C ASN A 3 -27.63 31.95 65.99
N GLN A 4 -26.32 31.71 65.98
CA GLN A 4 -25.52 31.79 64.73
C GLN A 4 -25.46 30.47 63.95
N ILE A 5 -25.82 29.34 64.58
CA ILE A 5 -25.79 28.02 63.93
C ILE A 5 -27.09 27.79 63.13
N ASN A 6 -28.24 28.25 63.64
CA ASN A 6 -29.54 28.14 62.95
C ASN A 6 -29.58 28.97 61.66
N ASP A 7 -29.04 30.19 61.66
CA ASP A 7 -29.01 31.06 60.46
C ASP A 7 -28.22 30.43 59.29
N PHE A 8 -27.21 29.60 59.60
CA PHE A 8 -26.41 28.93 58.57
C PHE A 8 -27.15 27.72 57.98
N GLU A 9 -27.79 26.90 58.81
CA GLU A 9 -28.62 25.78 58.36
C GLU A 9 -29.82 26.26 57.54
N ASP A 10 -30.48 27.34 57.96
CA ASP A 10 -31.58 27.97 57.22
C ASP A 10 -31.10 28.53 55.87
N SER A 11 -29.89 29.11 55.80
CA SER A 11 -29.33 29.61 54.54
C SER A 11 -29.01 28.47 53.55
N ILE A 12 -28.59 27.31 54.03
CA ILE A 12 -28.30 26.13 53.20
C ILE A 12 -29.61 25.54 52.66
N LEU A 13 -30.64 25.46 53.51
CA LEU A 13 -31.96 25.00 53.11
C LEU A 13 -32.59 25.94 52.07
N GLU A 14 -32.51 27.25 52.28
CA GLU A 14 -33.02 28.25 51.34
C GLU A 14 -32.29 28.20 49.99
N GLN A 15 -30.97 28.00 49.99
CA GLN A 15 -30.20 27.82 48.75
C GLN A 15 -30.55 26.51 48.03
N ALA A 16 -30.78 25.42 48.77
CA ALA A 16 -31.18 24.16 48.19
C ALA A 16 -32.58 24.25 47.56
N GLU A 17 -33.50 24.98 48.19
CA GLU A 17 -34.85 25.20 47.66
C GLU A 17 -34.83 26.08 46.41
N LYS A 18 -34.07 27.18 46.40
CA LYS A 18 -33.88 28.02 45.21
C LYS A 18 -33.32 27.24 44.02
N ARG A 19 -32.34 26.35 44.26
CA ARG A 19 -31.80 25.48 43.21
C ARG A 19 -32.86 24.52 42.68
N ARG A 20 -33.67 23.91 43.55
CA ARG A 20 -34.76 23.01 43.13
C ARG A 20 -35.82 23.72 42.28
N VAL A 21 -36.21 24.94 42.65
CA VAL A 21 -37.17 25.73 41.87
C VAL A 21 -36.60 26.06 40.49
N GLN A 22 -35.34 26.51 40.44
CA GLN A 22 -34.69 26.82 39.17
C GLN A 22 -34.54 25.58 38.27
N ASP A 23 -34.17 24.44 38.85
CA ASP A 23 -34.07 23.18 38.12
C ASP A 23 -35.43 22.71 37.57
N PHE A 24 -36.51 22.96 38.31
CA PHE A 24 -37.87 22.64 37.88
C PHE A 24 -38.34 23.56 36.74
N ASP A 25 -38.08 24.87 36.84
CA ASP A 25 -38.43 25.84 35.80
C ASP A 25 -37.64 25.58 34.49
N ASP A 26 -36.35 25.24 34.60
CA ASP A 26 -35.52 24.87 33.44
C ASP A 26 -36.08 23.61 32.75
N LEU A 27 -36.49 22.59 33.52
CA LEU A 27 -37.09 21.37 32.98
C LEU A 27 -38.44 21.65 32.28
N GLN A 28 -39.30 22.49 32.86
CA GLN A 28 -40.59 22.86 32.26
C GLN A 28 -40.39 23.65 30.96
N ASN A 29 -39.41 24.56 30.90
CA ASN A 29 -39.09 25.31 29.69
C ASN A 29 -38.63 24.40 28.54
N GLU A 30 -37.84 23.38 28.83
CA GLU A 30 -37.39 22.42 27.82
C GLU A 30 -38.50 21.48 27.36
N LEU A 31 -39.38 21.04 28.27
CA LEU A 31 -40.59 20.30 27.91
C LEU A 31 -41.54 21.15 27.05
N GLY A 32 -41.51 22.47 27.22
CA GLY A 32 -42.19 23.45 26.36
C GLY A 32 -41.56 23.66 24.98
N GLY A 33 -40.46 22.96 24.66
CA GLY A 33 -39.81 22.99 23.35
C GLY A 33 -38.72 24.05 23.19
N ASN A 34 -38.37 24.79 24.24
CA ASN A 34 -37.26 25.75 24.21
C ASN A 34 -35.97 25.06 24.70
N ASP A 35 -35.09 24.66 23.77
CA ASP A 35 -33.81 24.00 24.10
C ASP A 35 -32.83 24.99 24.78
N VAL A 36 -32.73 24.90 26.12
CA VAL A 36 -31.73 25.64 26.92
C VAL A 36 -30.49 24.79 27.24
N GLY A 37 -30.40 23.56 26.70
CA GLY A 37 -29.23 22.69 26.82
C GLY A 37 -28.95 22.12 28.22
N ARG A 38 -29.93 22.18 29.13
CA ARG A 38 -29.80 21.75 30.53
C ARG A 38 -30.46 20.39 30.80
N ILE A 39 -31.22 19.83 29.86
CA ILE A 39 -31.91 18.53 29.99
C ILE A 39 -30.97 17.40 30.38
N MET A 40 -29.71 17.51 29.96
CA MET A 40 -28.64 16.57 30.24
C MET A 40 -28.40 16.33 31.74
N ARG A 41 -28.80 17.26 32.62
CA ARG A 41 -28.63 17.11 34.07
C ARG A 41 -29.70 16.23 34.71
N PHE A 42 -30.87 16.13 34.08
CA PHE A 42 -32.04 15.42 34.61
C PHE A 42 -32.20 14.01 34.03
N LEU A 43 -31.43 13.69 32.98
CA LEU A 43 -31.44 12.39 32.33
C LEU A 43 -30.51 11.38 33.03
N SER A 44 -30.90 10.11 33.02
CA SER A 44 -30.02 9.01 33.45
C SER A 44 -28.74 8.97 32.59
N ALA A 45 -27.71 8.27 33.06
CA ALA A 45 -26.47 8.12 32.30
C ALA A 45 -26.72 7.57 30.87
N ASP A 46 -27.60 6.57 30.75
CA ASP A 46 -27.97 5.96 29.46
C ASP A 46 -28.78 6.91 28.56
N ALA A 47 -29.72 7.67 29.13
CA ALA A 47 -30.53 8.61 28.36
C ALA A 47 -29.71 9.81 27.87
N ARG A 48 -28.71 10.26 28.65
CA ARG A 48 -27.73 11.26 28.20
C ARG A 48 -26.91 10.76 27.03
N ALA A 49 -26.48 9.50 27.07
CA ALA A 49 -25.65 8.89 26.05
C ALA A 49 -26.39 8.91 24.70
N HIS A 50 -27.63 8.43 24.66
CA HIS A 50 -28.46 8.47 23.43
C HIS A 50 -28.74 9.88 22.90
N LEU A 51 -28.87 10.89 23.78
CA LEU A 51 -29.13 12.26 23.36
C LEU A 51 -27.86 12.93 22.78
N ILE A 52 -26.68 12.61 23.32
CA ILE A 52 -25.39 13.00 22.75
C ILE A 52 -25.16 12.34 21.39
N GLU A 53 -25.44 11.04 21.27
CA GLU A 53 -25.36 10.27 20.02
C GLU A 53 -26.24 10.89 18.93
N LYS A 54 -27.49 11.22 19.26
CA LYS A 54 -28.42 11.86 18.32
C LYS A 54 -28.02 13.29 17.93
N ARG A 55 -27.37 14.04 18.84
CA ARG A 55 -26.96 15.44 18.61
C ARG A 55 -25.60 15.58 17.92
N THR A 56 -24.70 14.59 18.07
CA THR A 56 -23.33 14.64 17.55
C THR A 56 -23.04 13.63 16.43
N GLY A 57 -23.92 12.66 16.19
CA GLY A 57 -23.71 11.60 15.19
C GLY A 57 -22.56 10.64 15.53
N LYS A 58 -22.00 10.69 16.74
CA LYS A 58 -20.94 9.79 17.19
C LYS A 58 -21.54 8.57 17.88
N ASN A 59 -21.46 7.43 17.21
CA ASN A 59 -21.78 6.10 17.75
C ASN A 59 -20.96 5.85 19.04
N LEU A 60 -21.65 5.58 20.14
CA LEU A 60 -21.06 5.53 21.49
C LEU A 60 -20.21 4.30 21.82
N ASN A 61 -20.07 3.34 20.89
CA ASN A 61 -19.12 2.24 21.07
C ASN A 61 -17.73 2.50 20.45
N GLY A 62 -17.53 3.63 19.77
CA GLY A 62 -16.25 3.97 19.12
C GLY A 62 -15.85 3.04 17.96
N LEU A 63 -16.57 1.93 17.76
CA LEU A 63 -16.28 0.95 16.73
C LEU A 63 -16.80 1.41 15.37
N ASN A 64 -15.95 1.33 14.35
CA ASN A 64 -16.34 1.59 12.96
C ASN A 64 -17.12 0.40 12.36
N ALA A 65 -17.76 0.61 11.20
CA ALA A 65 -18.62 -0.41 10.60
C ALA A 65 -17.84 -1.70 10.27
N LEU A 66 -16.58 -1.56 9.82
CA LEU A 66 -15.69 -2.68 9.57
C LEU A 66 -15.41 -3.48 10.85
N GLU A 67 -15.07 -2.82 11.96
CA GLU A 67 -14.81 -3.46 13.26
C GLU A 67 -16.03 -4.23 13.77
N ILE A 68 -17.23 -3.67 13.61
CA ILE A 68 -18.48 -4.38 13.95
C ILE A 68 -18.61 -5.64 13.10
N MET A 69 -18.36 -5.57 11.78
CA MET A 69 -18.43 -6.76 10.90
C MET A 69 -17.39 -7.81 11.27
N LEU A 70 -16.16 -7.41 11.58
CA LEU A 70 -15.08 -8.31 12.00
C LEU A 70 -15.40 -9.04 13.31
N LEU A 71 -16.05 -8.36 14.27
CA LEU A 71 -16.43 -8.95 15.55
C LEU A 71 -17.68 -9.85 15.45
N THR A 72 -18.64 -9.49 14.61
CA THR A 72 -19.95 -10.15 14.55
C THR A 72 -20.01 -11.30 13.53
N ASN A 73 -19.17 -11.29 12.49
CA ASN A 73 -19.19 -12.29 11.43
C ASN A 73 -17.81 -12.97 11.26
N PRO A 74 -17.62 -14.19 11.81
CA PRO A 74 -16.33 -14.88 11.74
C PRO A 74 -15.95 -15.31 10.32
N GLU A 75 -16.91 -15.55 9.42
CA GLU A 75 -16.60 -15.87 8.03
C GLU A 75 -16.05 -14.66 7.29
N TYR A 76 -16.67 -13.50 7.50
CA TYR A 76 -16.19 -12.23 6.96
C TYR A 76 -14.78 -11.92 7.48
N ALA A 77 -14.54 -12.08 8.78
CA ALA A 77 -13.23 -11.85 9.38
C ALA A 77 -12.12 -12.69 8.73
N ARG A 78 -12.35 -14.00 8.51
CA ARG A 78 -11.37 -14.87 7.82
C ARG A 78 -11.15 -14.47 6.36
N ALA A 79 -12.21 -14.07 5.66
CA ALA A 79 -12.09 -13.62 4.27
C ALA A 79 -11.26 -12.33 4.20
N TYR A 80 -11.54 -11.37 5.08
CA TYR A 80 -10.84 -10.10 5.19
C TYR A 80 -9.36 -10.28 5.54
N GLU A 81 -9.05 -11.05 6.58
CA GLU A 81 -7.66 -11.38 6.95
C GLU A 81 -6.93 -12.05 5.79
N GLY A 82 -7.57 -13.02 5.13
CA GLY A 82 -6.99 -13.69 3.98
C GLY A 82 -6.75 -12.79 2.76
N ALA A 83 -7.52 -11.71 2.62
CA ALA A 83 -7.31 -10.70 1.58
C ALA A 83 -6.21 -9.71 1.97
N MET A 84 -6.17 -9.27 3.22
CA MET A 84 -5.11 -8.39 3.76
C MET A 84 -3.74 -9.06 3.69
N ASN A 85 -3.63 -10.33 4.10
CA ASN A 85 -2.37 -11.07 4.01
C ASN A 85 -1.93 -11.21 2.53
N ALA A 86 -2.87 -11.50 1.63
CA ALA A 86 -2.56 -11.58 0.19
C ALA A 86 -2.11 -10.24 -0.39
N LEU A 87 -2.69 -9.13 0.07
CA LEU A 87 -2.27 -7.78 -0.31
C LEU A 87 -0.84 -7.49 0.20
N GLU A 88 -0.59 -7.73 1.48
CA GLU A 88 0.73 -7.51 2.12
C GLU A 88 1.83 -8.34 1.44
N ASP A 89 1.61 -9.65 1.25
CA ASP A 89 2.56 -10.53 0.57
C ASP A 89 2.84 -10.04 -0.87
N ALA A 90 1.80 -9.61 -1.58
CA ALA A 90 1.95 -9.10 -2.94
C ALA A 90 2.68 -7.76 -2.99
N GLU A 91 2.44 -6.85 -2.03
CA GLU A 91 3.11 -5.56 -1.93
C GLU A 91 4.62 -5.75 -1.66
N PHE A 92 4.98 -6.61 -0.71
CA PHE A 92 6.38 -6.93 -0.44
C PHE A 92 7.07 -7.59 -1.63
N ALA A 93 6.42 -8.55 -2.28
CA ALA A 93 6.97 -9.20 -3.47
C ALA A 93 7.14 -8.21 -4.63
N THR A 94 6.20 -7.29 -4.81
CA THR A 94 6.25 -6.22 -5.82
C THR A 94 7.42 -5.28 -5.57
N GLU A 95 7.62 -4.83 -4.33
CA GLU A 95 8.75 -3.97 -3.97
C GLU A 95 10.10 -4.66 -4.22
N ARG A 96 10.27 -5.92 -3.80
CA ARG A 96 11.49 -6.70 -4.07
C ARG A 96 11.73 -6.90 -5.56
N ALA A 97 10.68 -7.16 -6.34
CA ALA A 97 10.77 -7.31 -7.78
C ALA A 97 11.26 -6.00 -8.43
N LEU A 98 10.72 -4.85 -8.03
CA LEU A 98 11.13 -3.53 -8.53
C LEU A 98 12.60 -3.24 -8.21
N ILE A 99 13.03 -3.46 -6.96
CA ILE A 99 14.43 -3.24 -6.56
C ILE A 99 15.39 -4.07 -7.44
N LYS A 100 15.07 -5.35 -7.67
CA LYS A 100 15.89 -6.23 -8.52
C LYS A 100 15.88 -5.80 -9.99
N LEU A 101 14.72 -5.39 -10.50
CA LEU A 101 14.59 -4.94 -11.88
C LEU A 101 15.35 -3.64 -12.12
N GLU A 102 15.26 -2.67 -11.21
CA GLU A 102 15.97 -1.40 -11.30
C GLU A 102 17.49 -1.60 -11.25
N ALA A 103 17.99 -2.47 -10.37
CA ALA A 103 19.41 -2.83 -10.35
C ALA A 103 19.88 -3.52 -11.65
N LYS A 104 19.05 -4.41 -12.23
CA LYS A 104 19.33 -5.04 -13.52
C LYS A 104 19.31 -4.02 -14.66
N LEU A 105 18.36 -3.10 -14.65
CA LEU A 105 18.23 -2.05 -15.66
C LEU A 105 19.46 -1.16 -15.67
N GLU A 106 19.94 -0.75 -14.49
CA GLU A 106 21.15 0.08 -14.38
C GLU A 106 22.37 -0.65 -14.94
N THR A 107 22.52 -1.94 -14.62
CA THR A 107 23.59 -2.78 -15.16
C THR A 107 23.49 -2.90 -16.69
N ALA A 108 22.29 -3.11 -17.23
CA ALA A 108 22.06 -3.21 -18.68
C ALA A 108 22.32 -1.88 -19.39
N LYS A 109 21.94 -0.74 -18.79
CA LYS A 109 22.23 0.60 -19.32
C LYS A 109 23.72 0.88 -19.36
N ALA A 110 24.46 0.49 -18.33
CA ALA A 110 25.92 0.58 -18.33
C ALA A 110 26.56 -0.29 -19.43
N GLY A 111 26.05 -1.50 -19.65
CA GLY A 111 26.47 -2.37 -20.75
C GLY A 111 26.23 -1.75 -22.13
N LEU A 112 25.01 -1.25 -22.36
CA LEU A 112 24.66 -0.56 -23.60
C LEU A 112 25.53 0.68 -23.85
N GLN A 113 25.77 1.50 -22.81
CA GLN A 113 26.63 2.68 -22.92
C GLN A 113 28.06 2.29 -23.26
N LEU A 114 28.61 1.25 -22.61
CA LEU A 114 29.94 0.73 -22.94
C LEU A 114 30.02 0.25 -24.39
N SER A 115 28.97 -0.41 -24.88
CA SER A 115 28.87 -0.83 -26.28
C SER A 115 28.85 0.39 -27.24
N LEU A 116 28.18 1.48 -26.88
CA LEU A 116 28.18 2.72 -27.67
C LEU A 116 29.53 3.45 -27.62
N ASP A 117 30.17 3.50 -26.45
CA ASP A 117 31.46 4.17 -26.27
C ASP A 117 32.58 3.48 -27.04
N ASN A 118 32.57 2.15 -27.07
CA ASN A 118 33.55 1.33 -27.80
C ASN A 118 33.21 1.12 -29.28
N ALA A 119 32.03 1.53 -29.73
CA ALA A 119 31.68 1.40 -31.14
C ALA A 119 32.50 2.35 -32.01
N ALA A 120 32.95 1.85 -33.15
CA ALA A 120 33.68 2.64 -34.13
C ALA A 120 32.78 3.77 -34.67
N GLU A 121 33.41 4.83 -35.16
CA GLU A 121 32.73 6.02 -35.66
C GLU A 121 33.08 6.27 -37.13
N LEU A 122 32.10 6.72 -37.90
CA LEU A 122 32.32 7.33 -39.21
C LEU A 122 32.82 8.77 -39.05
N THR A 123 33.28 9.38 -40.15
CA THR A 123 33.76 10.77 -40.17
C THR A 123 32.68 11.80 -39.82
N ASP A 124 31.41 11.42 -39.89
CA ASP A 124 30.25 12.21 -39.47
C ASP A 124 29.85 12.00 -38.00
N GLY A 125 30.54 11.11 -37.28
CA GLY A 125 30.26 10.74 -35.89
C GLY A 125 29.25 9.61 -35.71
N THR A 126 28.75 9.01 -36.80
CA THR A 126 27.80 7.89 -36.72
C THR A 126 28.48 6.65 -36.15
N LYS A 127 27.88 6.06 -35.11
CA LYS A 127 28.34 4.81 -34.50
C LYS A 127 28.04 3.61 -35.39
N VAL A 128 29.06 2.77 -35.60
CA VAL A 128 29.00 1.60 -36.46
C VAL A 128 29.54 0.36 -35.74
N PHE A 129 28.90 -0.77 -35.99
CA PHE A 129 29.15 -2.06 -35.33
C PHE A 129 29.49 -3.11 -36.37
N SER A 130 30.43 -3.99 -36.05
CA SER A 130 30.78 -5.12 -36.94
C SER A 130 29.77 -6.25 -36.82
N ASP A 131 29.36 -6.81 -37.96
CA ASP A 131 28.53 -8.03 -38.06
C ASP A 131 29.45 -9.23 -38.38
N LYS A 132 29.00 -10.45 -38.09
CA LYS A 132 29.65 -11.74 -38.40
C LYS A 132 30.04 -11.91 -39.88
N GLY A 133 29.46 -11.11 -40.77
CA GLY A 133 29.76 -11.07 -42.21
C GLY A 133 30.86 -10.10 -42.64
N ASN A 134 31.64 -9.52 -41.73
CA ASN A 134 32.57 -8.40 -42.01
C ASN A 134 31.89 -7.17 -42.64
N LYS A 135 30.59 -7.02 -42.40
CA LYS A 135 29.82 -5.83 -42.77
C LYS A 135 29.66 -4.94 -41.56
N PHE A 136 29.55 -3.64 -41.77
CA PHE A 136 29.25 -2.69 -40.71
C PHE A 136 27.78 -2.31 -40.75
N LYS A 137 27.16 -2.18 -39.57
CA LYS A 137 25.80 -1.68 -39.41
C LYS A 137 25.78 -0.47 -38.50
N ASN A 138 24.89 0.48 -38.76
CA ASN A 138 24.63 1.58 -37.82
C ASN A 138 23.72 1.14 -36.65
N GLU A 139 23.44 2.04 -35.73
CA GLU A 139 22.52 1.82 -34.58
C GLU A 139 21.09 1.41 -34.95
N ASN A 140 20.65 1.70 -36.18
CA ASN A 140 19.33 1.33 -36.70
C ASN A 140 19.32 -0.04 -37.39
N GLY A 141 20.51 -0.64 -37.59
CA GLY A 141 20.68 -1.91 -38.29
C GLY A 141 20.84 -1.79 -39.80
N ASP A 142 20.96 -0.57 -40.34
CA ASP A 142 21.23 -0.35 -41.76
C ASP A 142 22.69 -0.70 -42.07
N ILE A 143 22.91 -1.39 -43.19
CA ILE A 143 24.25 -1.75 -43.66
C ILE A 143 24.95 -0.49 -44.20
N ILE A 144 26.19 -0.27 -43.76
CA ILE A 144 27.07 0.79 -44.27
C ILE A 144 27.67 0.35 -45.61
N ASP A 145 27.70 1.27 -46.57
CA ASP A 145 28.31 1.04 -47.88
C ASP A 145 29.81 0.73 -47.76
N ASP A 146 30.32 -0.15 -48.61
CA ASP A 146 31.72 -0.59 -48.58
C ASP A 146 32.71 0.59 -48.73
N ASP A 147 32.36 1.62 -49.52
CA ASP A 147 33.21 2.81 -49.71
C ASP A 147 33.33 3.62 -48.42
N LEU A 148 32.25 3.71 -47.63
CA LEU A 148 32.27 4.35 -46.31
C LEU A 148 32.93 3.46 -45.27
N ALA A 149 32.76 2.15 -45.37
CA ALA A 149 33.36 1.19 -44.45
C ALA A 149 34.90 1.24 -44.45
N THR A 150 35.52 1.54 -45.59
CA THR A 150 36.99 1.73 -45.67
C THR A 150 37.53 2.90 -44.86
N GLN A 151 36.67 3.84 -44.45
CA GLN A 151 37.06 5.03 -43.68
C GLN A 151 36.95 4.81 -42.16
N ILE A 152 36.44 3.66 -41.73
CA ILE A 152 36.25 3.34 -40.31
C ILE A 152 37.60 3.00 -39.69
N GLU A 153 38.00 3.76 -38.66
CA GLU A 153 39.16 3.45 -37.86
C GLU A 153 38.81 2.44 -36.77
N LEU A 154 39.34 1.22 -36.88
CA LEU A 154 39.15 0.16 -35.88
C LEU A 154 40.26 0.22 -34.82
N GLN A 155 39.86 0.33 -33.56
CA GLN A 155 40.64 0.24 -32.33
C GLN A 155 40.82 -1.22 -31.86
N GLY A 156 39.98 -2.15 -32.32
CA GLY A 156 40.10 -3.60 -32.08
C GLY A 156 39.38 -4.11 -30.84
N ASN A 157 38.64 -3.25 -30.13
CA ASN A 157 37.78 -3.57 -28.99
C ASN A 157 36.29 -3.27 -29.26
N GLU A 158 35.92 -3.11 -30.54
CA GLU A 158 34.55 -2.78 -30.92
C GLU A 158 33.60 -3.93 -30.59
N PRO A 159 32.41 -3.62 -30.05
CA PRO A 159 31.38 -4.63 -29.91
C PRO A 159 30.82 -5.04 -31.28
N SER A 160 30.34 -6.28 -31.35
CA SER A 160 29.56 -6.74 -32.49
C SER A 160 28.17 -6.09 -32.50
N TYR A 161 27.54 -6.02 -33.67
CA TYR A 161 26.16 -5.55 -33.79
C TYR A 161 25.19 -6.44 -32.99
N GLU A 162 25.47 -7.74 -32.91
CA GLU A 162 24.68 -8.67 -32.09
C GLU A 162 24.75 -8.28 -30.61
N THR A 163 25.94 -7.98 -30.09
CA THR A 163 26.13 -7.54 -28.70
C THR A 163 25.37 -6.25 -28.42
N TYR A 164 25.51 -5.23 -29.28
CA TYR A 164 24.76 -3.98 -29.14
C TYR A 164 23.25 -4.19 -29.17
N SER A 165 22.76 -5.02 -30.11
CA SER A 165 21.34 -5.32 -30.22
C SER A 165 20.82 -6.09 -28.99
N GLU A 166 21.60 -7.01 -28.44
CA GLU A 166 21.26 -7.74 -27.21
C GLU A 166 21.18 -6.79 -26.01
N ASP A 167 22.15 -5.90 -25.84
CA ASP A 167 22.15 -4.88 -24.78
C ASP A 167 20.94 -3.94 -24.89
N LYS A 168 20.65 -3.45 -26.10
CA LYS A 168 19.50 -2.58 -26.38
C LYS A 168 18.17 -3.28 -26.09
N ASN A 169 18.03 -4.53 -26.54
CA ASN A 169 16.84 -5.34 -26.27
C ASN A 169 16.69 -5.62 -24.77
N SER A 170 17.78 -5.89 -24.05
CA SER A 170 17.77 -6.13 -22.61
C SER A 170 17.25 -4.91 -21.84
N VAL A 171 17.74 -3.70 -22.17
CA VAL A 171 17.24 -2.44 -21.59
C VAL A 171 15.73 -2.29 -21.84
N GLN A 172 15.29 -2.46 -23.08
CA GLN A 172 13.87 -2.32 -23.43
C GLN A 172 12.97 -3.34 -22.70
N MET A 173 13.40 -4.60 -22.63
CA MET A 173 12.65 -5.65 -21.92
C MET A 173 12.54 -5.36 -20.42
N LEU A 174 13.61 -4.85 -19.80
CA LEU A 174 13.62 -4.48 -18.38
C LEU A 174 12.74 -3.26 -18.10
N GLU A 175 12.75 -2.24 -18.97
CA GLU A 175 11.87 -1.08 -18.85
C GLU A 175 10.38 -1.48 -18.95
N ASN A 176 10.04 -2.34 -19.91
CA ASN A 176 8.69 -2.89 -20.03
C ASN A 176 8.29 -3.70 -18.78
N SER A 177 9.20 -4.52 -18.25
CA SER A 177 8.94 -5.30 -17.04
C SER A 177 8.69 -4.41 -15.82
N ILE A 178 9.46 -3.33 -15.66
CA ILE A 178 9.24 -2.34 -14.59
C ILE A 178 7.88 -1.66 -14.75
N TYR A 179 7.52 -1.29 -15.97
CA TYR A 179 6.22 -0.69 -16.27
C TYR A 179 5.07 -1.62 -15.87
N GLU A 180 5.10 -2.89 -16.27
CA GLU A 180 4.07 -3.87 -15.90
C GLU A 180 3.93 -4.02 -14.38
N VAL A 181 5.05 -4.09 -13.65
CA VAL A 181 5.04 -4.21 -12.19
C VAL A 181 4.48 -2.95 -11.52
N ARG A 182 4.78 -1.75 -12.06
CA ARG A 182 4.21 -0.48 -11.55
C ARG A 182 2.72 -0.33 -11.83
N VAL A 183 2.26 -0.80 -13.00
CA VAL A 183 0.82 -0.86 -13.33
C VAL A 183 0.10 -1.76 -12.33
N TYR A 184 0.63 -2.95 -12.07
CA TYR A 184 0.07 -3.85 -11.06
C TYR A 184 0.03 -3.22 -9.66
N GLN A 185 1.13 -2.56 -9.23
CA GLN A 185 1.19 -1.87 -7.94
C GLN A 185 0.12 -0.78 -7.80
N THR A 186 -0.09 0.02 -8.85
CA THR A 186 -1.01 1.16 -8.80
C THR A 186 -2.46 0.72 -8.98
N ASP A 187 -2.74 -0.05 -10.03
CA ASP A 187 -4.10 -0.30 -10.49
C ASP A 187 -4.75 -1.47 -9.74
N VAL A 188 -3.96 -2.46 -9.31
CA VAL A 188 -4.45 -3.64 -8.60
C VAL A 188 -4.26 -3.48 -7.09
N LEU A 189 -3.01 -3.32 -6.63
CA LEU A 189 -2.72 -3.28 -5.18
C LEU A 189 -3.21 -1.99 -4.54
N GLY A 190 -2.97 -0.84 -5.17
CA GLY A 190 -3.45 0.46 -4.70
C GLY A 190 -4.98 0.51 -4.56
N ASN A 191 -5.70 -0.03 -5.56
CA ASN A 191 -7.16 -0.14 -5.53
C ASN A 191 -7.63 -1.10 -4.43
N ALA A 192 -7.04 -2.29 -4.34
CA ALA A 192 -7.36 -3.26 -3.29
C ALA A 192 -7.17 -2.67 -1.88
N ARG A 193 -6.06 -1.97 -1.65
CA ARG A 193 -5.78 -1.27 -0.39
C ARG A 193 -6.85 -0.22 -0.09
N ALA A 194 -7.23 0.59 -1.07
CA ALA A 194 -8.24 1.62 -0.89
C ALA A 194 -9.62 1.03 -0.51
N ARG A 195 -9.99 -0.11 -1.12
CA ARG A 195 -11.25 -0.80 -0.83
C ARG A 195 -11.25 -1.50 0.53
N LEU A 196 -10.19 -2.25 0.84
CA LEU A 196 -10.08 -2.99 2.12
C LEU A 196 -9.94 -2.04 3.33
N SER A 197 -9.30 -0.89 3.17
CA SER A 197 -9.16 0.10 4.26
C SER A 197 -10.39 0.99 4.47
N ASN A 198 -11.47 0.81 3.72
CA ASN A 198 -12.70 1.58 3.88
C ASN A 198 -13.47 1.18 5.15
N THR A 199 -13.27 1.94 6.22
CA THR A 199 -13.89 1.69 7.54
C THR A 199 -15.36 2.13 7.64
N THR A 200 -15.82 3.00 6.75
CA THR A 200 -17.18 3.58 6.82
C THR A 200 -18.18 2.80 5.98
N SER A 201 -17.72 2.22 4.87
CA SER A 201 -18.51 1.37 3.98
C SER A 201 -17.69 0.13 3.64
N PRO A 202 -17.54 -0.82 4.60
CA PRO A 202 -16.81 -2.06 4.35
C PRO A 202 -17.42 -2.84 3.18
N GLU A 203 -16.55 -3.49 2.43
CA GLU A 203 -16.92 -4.35 1.30
C GLU A 203 -17.73 -5.56 1.77
N SER A 204 -18.52 -6.16 0.87
CA SER A 204 -19.18 -7.44 1.18
C SER A 204 -18.14 -8.57 1.25
N LYS A 205 -18.51 -9.71 1.87
CA LYS A 205 -17.64 -10.90 1.94
C LYS A 205 -17.22 -11.36 0.55
N GLU A 206 -18.17 -11.40 -0.38
CA GLU A 206 -17.96 -11.83 -1.76
C GLU A 206 -16.98 -10.87 -2.46
N ASN A 207 -17.17 -9.57 -2.31
CA ASN A 207 -16.26 -8.56 -2.87
C ASN A 207 -14.85 -8.66 -2.29
N VAL A 208 -14.71 -8.96 -0.99
CA VAL A 208 -13.40 -9.18 -0.35
C VAL A 208 -12.70 -10.39 -0.94
N MET A 209 -13.42 -11.48 -1.23
CA MET A 209 -12.87 -12.64 -1.92
C MET A 209 -12.46 -12.30 -3.36
N ASP A 210 -13.28 -11.54 -4.09
CA ASP A 210 -12.97 -11.08 -5.44
C ASP A 210 -11.72 -10.20 -5.47
N ILE A 211 -11.54 -9.32 -4.47
CA ILE A 211 -10.30 -8.51 -4.33
C ILE A 211 -9.09 -9.43 -4.18
N LYS A 212 -9.17 -10.42 -3.31
CA LYS A 212 -8.09 -11.39 -3.08
C LYS A 212 -7.73 -12.17 -4.36
N ASP A 213 -8.74 -12.61 -5.11
CA ASP A 213 -8.54 -13.35 -6.35
C ASP A 213 -8.02 -12.44 -7.47
N ASN A 214 -8.43 -11.18 -7.50
CA ASN A 214 -7.90 -10.17 -8.42
C ASN A 214 -6.39 -9.91 -8.19
N ILE A 215 -5.97 -9.73 -6.93
CA ILE A 215 -4.54 -9.62 -6.55
C ILE A 215 -3.76 -10.82 -7.11
N ARG A 216 -4.28 -12.04 -6.94
CA ARG A 216 -3.58 -13.27 -7.35
C ARG A 216 -3.53 -13.51 -8.85
N SER A 217 -4.59 -13.12 -9.57
CA SER A 217 -4.75 -13.40 -11.00
C SER A 217 -4.06 -12.37 -11.88
N GLN A 218 -3.98 -11.11 -11.45
CA GLN A 218 -3.35 -10.02 -12.21
C GLN A 218 -1.86 -9.85 -11.92
N ARG A 219 -1.28 -10.65 -11.02
CA ARG A 219 0.14 -10.50 -10.65
C ARG A 219 1.07 -10.79 -11.84
N PRO A 220 2.05 -9.91 -12.13
CA PRO A 220 3.09 -10.19 -13.10
C PRO A 220 3.95 -11.40 -12.70
N GLU A 221 4.52 -12.07 -13.70
CA GLU A 221 5.35 -13.27 -13.51
C GLU A 221 6.51 -13.03 -12.54
N LEU A 222 7.17 -11.87 -12.65
CA LEU A 222 8.29 -11.53 -11.77
C LEU A 222 7.87 -11.39 -10.30
N VAL A 223 6.69 -10.81 -10.03
CA VAL A 223 6.15 -10.73 -8.67
C VAL A 223 5.80 -12.13 -8.15
N ARG A 224 5.23 -12.99 -9.00
CA ARG A 224 4.95 -14.39 -8.65
C ARG A 224 6.21 -15.16 -8.24
N LEU A 225 7.32 -14.98 -8.97
CA LEU A 225 8.60 -15.60 -8.63
C LEU A 225 9.15 -15.10 -7.29
N GLU A 226 9.01 -13.79 -7.00
CA GLU A 226 9.45 -13.23 -5.71
C GLU A 226 8.65 -13.73 -4.51
N MET A 227 7.36 -14.03 -4.67
CA MET A 227 6.55 -14.68 -3.63
C MET A 227 7.04 -16.11 -3.38
N GLN A 228 7.24 -16.89 -4.45
CA GLN A 228 7.70 -18.29 -4.35
C GLN A 228 9.07 -18.41 -3.69
N ASN A 229 9.97 -17.48 -3.98
CA ASN A 229 11.29 -17.43 -3.36
C ASN A 229 11.22 -17.15 -1.85
N GLU A 230 10.28 -16.32 -1.40
CA GLU A 230 10.08 -16.06 0.03
C GLU A 230 9.52 -17.28 0.76
N ASP A 231 8.55 -17.97 0.17
CA ASP A 231 7.98 -19.20 0.76
C ASP A 231 9.06 -20.28 0.93
N LEU A 232 9.94 -20.43 -0.07
CA LEU A 232 11.09 -21.33 0.00
C LEU A 232 12.08 -20.89 1.08
N SER A 233 12.36 -19.60 1.20
CA SER A 233 13.26 -19.06 2.23
C SER A 233 12.74 -19.31 3.65
N LYS A 234 11.45 -19.05 3.89
CA LYS A 234 10.78 -19.36 5.17
C LYS A 234 10.81 -20.85 5.49
N THR A 235 10.60 -21.71 4.49
CA THR A 235 10.65 -23.17 4.65
C THR A 235 12.04 -23.64 5.08
N ILE A 236 13.10 -23.10 4.47
CA ILE A 236 14.49 -23.46 4.81
C ILE A 236 14.85 -22.96 6.22
N GLN A 237 14.49 -21.73 6.58
CA GLN A 237 14.75 -21.18 7.92
C GLN A 237 14.06 -22.01 9.02
N ASN A 238 12.81 -22.42 8.78
CA ASN A 238 12.09 -23.29 9.72
C ASN A 238 12.77 -24.66 9.86
N ALA A 239 13.21 -25.27 8.77
CA ALA A 239 13.93 -26.55 8.81
C ALA A 239 15.25 -26.46 9.61
N GLN A 240 16.00 -25.38 9.46
CA GLN A 240 17.26 -25.16 10.20
C GLN A 240 17.04 -24.99 11.71
N HIS A 241 15.90 -24.43 12.13
CA HIS A 241 15.58 -24.32 13.56
C HIS A 241 15.25 -25.67 14.23
N PHE A 242 14.76 -26.66 13.47
CA PHE A 242 14.45 -27.99 14.01
C PHE A 242 15.70 -28.86 14.26
N GLU A 243 16.79 -28.67 13.51
CA GLU A 243 18.00 -29.50 13.66
C GLU A 243 18.87 -29.13 14.88
N ILE A 244 18.69 -27.95 15.47
CA ILE A 244 19.53 -27.45 16.60
C ILE A 244 18.91 -27.79 17.97
N SER A 245 17.68 -28.33 18.01
CA SER A 245 17.09 -28.83 19.25
C SER A 245 17.66 -30.23 19.57
N GLU A 246 18.92 -30.29 20.00
CA GLU A 246 19.48 -31.51 20.58
C GLU A 246 18.59 -31.96 21.77
N PRO A 247 18.21 -33.24 21.86
CA PRO A 247 17.45 -33.73 22.99
C PRO A 247 18.29 -33.55 24.26
N GLN A 248 17.84 -32.71 25.19
CA GLN A 248 18.42 -32.67 26.51
C GLN A 248 18.11 -34.01 27.21
N ILE A 249 19.15 -34.83 27.34
CA ILE A 249 19.16 -36.09 28.10
C ILE A 249 19.41 -35.76 29.57
#